data_AF-A0A1Y4UWL7-F1
#
_entry.id   AF-A0A1Y4UWL7-F1
#
_cell.length_a   1.000
_cell.length_b   1.000
_cell.length_c   1.000
_cell.angle_alpha   90.00
_cell.angle_beta   90.00
_cell.angle_gamma   90.00
#
_symmetry.space_group_name_H-M   'P 1'
#
loop_
_entity.id
_entity.type
_entity.pdbx_description
1 polymer ?
#
loop_
_entity_poly.entity_id
_entity_poly.type
_entity_poly.pdbx_seq_one_letter_code
_entity_poly.pdbx_strand_id
1 'polypeptide(L)' 'MFFKKKQEKRTYDQENQKPVIRSSICTGEKVAGFQDIHTGKFTEVMLIRTSGDLEEFCRLYGIGAGEISTHY' A
#
# COMPACT_ATOMS: atom_id res chain seq x y z
N MET A 1 -1.22 31.41 8.79
CA MET A 1 0.04 30.66 8.60
C MET A 1 -0.33 29.21 8.34
N PHE A 2 -0.32 28.77 7.09
CA PHE A 2 -0.67 27.39 6.74
C PHE A 2 0.57 26.51 6.93
N PHE A 3 0.59 25.74 8.01
CA PHE A 3 1.56 24.68 8.23
C PHE A 3 1.40 23.66 7.09
N LYS A 4 2.22 23.78 6.04
CA LYS A 4 2.46 22.68 5.10
C LYS A 4 3.05 21.54 5.93
N LYS A 5 2.22 20.61 6.40
CA LYS A 5 2.69 19.32 6.93
C LYS A 5 3.62 18.77 5.87
N LYS A 6 4.92 18.66 6.18
CA LYS A 6 5.87 17.92 5.34
C LYS A 6 5.24 16.55 5.13
N GLN A 7 4.85 16.26 3.90
CA GLN A 7 4.38 14.94 3.53
C GLN A 7 5.53 13.98 3.82
N GLU A 8 5.40 13.18 4.89
CA GLU A 8 6.35 12.13 5.19
C GLU A 8 6.19 11.06 4.12
N LYS A 9 6.98 11.20 3.05
CA LYS A 9 7.13 10.13 2.06
C LYS A 9 7.84 8.98 2.75
N ARG A 10 7.13 7.88 2.95
CA ARG A 10 7.71 6.63 3.40
C ARG A 10 8.35 5.95 2.19
N THR A 11 9.44 5.22 2.43
CA THR A 11 10.12 4.45 1.40
C THR A 11 9.83 2.97 1.58
N TYR A 12 9.94 2.24 0.48
CA TYR A 12 9.95 0.78 0.43
C TYR A 12 11.03 0.34 -0.56
N ASP A 13 11.39 -0.94 -0.56
CA ASP A 13 12.36 -1.48 -1.50
C ASP A 13 11.71 -1.68 -2.87
N GLN A 14 11.81 -0.68 -3.75
CA GLN A 14 11.22 -0.71 -5.09
C GLN A 14 11.87 -1.73 -6.02
N GLU A 15 13.08 -2.19 -5.72
CA GLU A 15 13.78 -3.17 -6.55
C GLU A 15 13.32 -4.60 -6.25
N ASN A 16 13.04 -4.89 -4.98
CA ASN A 16 12.68 -6.24 -4.53
C ASN A 16 11.22 -6.39 -4.09
N GLN A 17 10.46 -5.30 -3.99
CA GLN A 17 9.08 -5.34 -3.53
C GLN A 17 8.12 -4.60 -4.48
N LYS A 18 6.92 -5.17 -4.60
CA LYS A 18 5.80 -4.56 -5.34
C LYS A 18 4.64 -4.24 -4.39
N PRO A 19 3.91 -3.14 -4.62
CA PRO A 19 2.75 -2.81 -3.81
C PRO A 19 1.56 -3.71 -4.16
N VAL A 20 0.93 -4.28 -3.15
CA VAL A 20 -0.18 -5.24 -3.29
C VAL A 20 -1.29 -4.91 -2.30
N ILE A 21 -2.54 -5.11 -2.71
CA ILE A 21 -3.68 -5.18 -1.80
C ILE A 21 -4.07 -6.65 -1.67
N ARG A 22 -4.09 -7.18 -0.46
CA ARG A 22 -4.73 -8.47 -0.18
C ARG A 22 -6.16 -8.23 0.29
N SER A 23 -7.13 -8.84 -0.36
CA SER A 23 -8.53 -8.84 0.05
C SER A 23 -8.89 -10.21 0.59
N SER A 24 -9.29 -10.30 1.86
CA SER A 24 -9.80 -11.53 2.43
C SER A 24 -11.12 -11.91 1.79
N ILE A 25 -11.21 -13.09 1.17
CA ILE A 25 -12.48 -13.62 0.65
C ILE A 25 -13.49 -13.96 1.74
N CYS A 26 -13.01 -14.25 2.96
CA CYS A 26 -13.85 -14.66 4.08
C CYS A 26 -14.44 -13.46 4.82
N THR A 27 -13.67 -12.40 4.99
CA THR A 27 -14.06 -11.23 5.81
C THR A 27 -14.27 -9.95 5.00
N GLY A 28 -13.82 -9.91 3.74
CA GLY A 28 -13.85 -8.71 2.90
C GLY A 28 -12.81 -7.65 3.29
N GLU A 29 -11.98 -7.93 4.30
CA GLU A 29 -10.95 -7.01 4.77
C GLU A 29 -9.84 -6.86 3.72
N LYS A 30 -9.47 -5.61 3.43
CA LYS A 30 -8.40 -5.28 2.50
C LYS A 30 -7.20 -4.75 3.27
N VAL A 31 -6.01 -5.28 2.96
CA VAL A 31 -4.76 -4.82 3.55
C VAL A 31 -3.81 -4.43 2.43
N ALA A 32 -3.35 -3.18 2.43
CA ALA A 32 -2.28 -2.71 1.58
C ALA A 32 -0.93 -3.04 2.22
N GLY A 33 0.00 -3.47 1.38
CA GLY A 33 1.32 -3.87 1.80
C GLY A 33 2.25 -4.06 0.63
N PHE A 34 3.40 -4.65 0.92
CA PHE A 34 4.45 -4.91 -0.06
C PHE A 34 4.70 -6.40 -0.15
N GLN A 35 4.71 -6.93 -1.36
CA GLN A 35 5.10 -8.30 -1.63
C GLN A 35 6.52 -8.31 -2.19
N ASP A 36 7.40 -9.07 -1.54
CA ASP A 36 8.72 -9.38 -2.04
C ASP A 36 8.59 -10.26 -3.30
N ILE A 37 9.23 -9.83 -4.39
CA ILE A 37 9.10 -10.47 -5.71
C ILE A 37 9.87 -11.78 -5.82
N HIS A 38 10.87 -12.02 -4.96
CA HIS A 38 11.71 -13.21 -4.99
C HIS A 38 11.16 -14.31 -4.08
N THR A 39 10.70 -13.93 -2.89
CA THR A 39 10.23 -14.86 -1.85
C THR A 39 8.71 -14.98 -1.80
N GLY A 40 7.98 -14.04 -2.40
CA GLY A 40 6.52 -13.96 -2.29
C GLY A 40 6.01 -13.53 -0.92
N LYS A 41 6.90 -13.28 0.05
CA LYS A 41 6.55 -12.81 1.40
C LYS A 41 5.85 -11.47 1.27
N PHE A 42 4.70 -11.32 1.91
CA PHE A 42 4.04 -10.02 1.97
C PHE A 42 4.00 -9.44 3.38
N THR A 43 4.28 -8.15 3.41
CA THR A 43 4.41 -7.33 4.60
C THR A 43 3.20 -6.41 4.66
N GLU A 44 2.40 -6.59 5.70
CA GLU A 44 1.22 -5.77 5.96
C GLU A 44 1.65 -4.38 6.44
N VAL A 45 1.07 -3.34 5.84
CA VAL A 45 1.43 -1.95 6.15
C VAL A 45 0.21 -1.15 6.61
N MET A 46 -0.92 -1.32 5.94
CA MET A 46 -2.11 -0.49 6.19
C MET A 46 -3.40 -1.27 5.93
N LEU A 47 -4.33 -1.24 6.87
CA LEU A 47 -5.68 -1.72 6.66
C LEU A 47 -6.47 -0.71 5.83
N ILE A 48 -7.11 -1.18 4.76
CA ILE A 48 -7.89 -0.37 3.83
C ILE A 48 -9.38 -0.62 4.09
N ARG A 49 -10.04 0.37 4.69
CA ARG A 49 -11.49 0.33 4.96
C ARG A 49 -12.26 1.21 3.98
N THR A 50 -11.61 2.26 3.48
CA THR A 50 -12.18 3.26 2.60
C THR A 50 -11.24 3.55 1.42
N SER A 51 -11.77 4.17 0.37
CA SER A 51 -10.95 4.65 -0.75
C SER A 51 -9.91 5.68 -0.31
N GLY A 52 -10.19 6.46 0.74
CA GLY A 52 -9.26 7.43 1.31
C GLY A 52 -8.02 6.78 1.92
N ASP A 53 -8.16 5.60 2.53
CA ASP A 53 -7.02 4.85 3.07
C ASP A 53 -6.09 4.38 1.95
N LEU A 54 -6.66 3.97 0.81
CA LEU A 54 -5.88 3.59 -0.37
C LEU A 54 -5.16 4.79 -0.98
N GLU A 55 -5.85 5.92 -1.13
CA GLU A 55 -5.23 7.17 -1.59
C GLU A 55 -4.10 7.62 -0.65
N GLU A 56 -4.28 7.45 0.67
CA GLU A 56 -3.26 7.74 1.65
C GLU A 56 -2.05 6.82 1.48
N PHE A 57 -2.24 5.50 1.35
CA PHE A 57 -1.16 4.56 1.08
C PHE A 57 -0.39 4.94 -0.20
N CYS A 58 -1.10 5.19 -1.30
CA CYS A 58 -0.49 5.63 -2.56
C CYS A 58 0.33 6.91 -2.37
N ARG A 59 -0.23 7.90 -1.68
CA ARG A 59 0.42 9.19 -1.44
C ARG A 59 1.63 9.09 -0.51
N LEU A 60 1.56 8.24 0.52
CA LEU A 60 2.63 8.03 1.49
C LEU A 60 3.85 7.40 0.84
N TYR A 61 3.64 6.45 -0.07
CA TYR A 61 4.73 5.71 -0.72
C TYR A 61 5.03 6.16 -2.16
N GLY A 62 4.30 7.16 -2.67
CA GLY A 62 4.47 7.67 -4.02
C GLY A 62 4.09 6.67 -5.11
N ILE A 63 3.12 5.79 -4.83
CA ILE A 63 2.67 4.72 -5.72
C ILE A 63 1.53 5.24 -6.59
N GLY A 64 1.61 5.01 -7.91
CA GLY A 64 0.51 5.28 -8.83
C GLY A 64 -0.64 4.28 -8.67
N ALA A 65 -1.88 4.74 -8.85
CA ALA A 65 -3.06 3.86 -8.74
C ALA A 65 -3.02 2.66 -9.70
N GLY A 66 -2.30 2.75 -10.83
CA GLY A 66 -2.11 1.66 -11.79
C GLY A 66 -0.97 0.68 -11.45
N GLU A 67 -0.19 0.95 -10.40
CA GLU A 67 0.98 0.13 -10.02
C GLU A 67 0.64 -0.90 -8.93
N ILE A 68 -0.57 -0.82 -8.37
CA ILE A 68 -1.02 -1.70 -7.27
C ILE A 68 -1.76 -2.90 -7.83
N SER A 69 -1.29 -4.10 -7.49
CA SER A 69 -2.00 -5.35 -7.80
C SER A 69 -2.93 -5.73 -6.65
N THR A 70 -4.17 -6.13 -6.93
CA THR A 70 -5.08 -6.68 -5.91
C THR A 70 -5.12 -8.20 -6.01
N HIS A 71 -4.86 -8.87 -4.90
CA HIS A 71 -4.97 -10.33 -4.74
C HIS A 71 -6.17 -10.63 -3.84
N TYR A 72 -6.95 -11.64 -4.22
CA TYR A 72 -8.11 -12.15 -3.48
C TYR A 72 -7.77 -13.53 -2.89
#